data_AF-A0A2A3Z1Q3-F1
#
_entry.id   AF-A0A2A3Z1Q3-F1
#
_cell.length_a   1.000
_cell.length_b   1.000
_cell.length_c   1.000
_cell.angle_alpha   90.00
_cell.angle_beta   90.00
_cell.angle_gamma   90.00
#
_symmetry.space_group_name_H-M   'P 1'
#
loop_
_entity.id
_entity.type
_entity.pdbx_description
1 polymer ?
#
loop_
_entity_poly.entity_id
_entity_poly.type
_entity_poly.pdbx_seq_one_letter_code
_entity_poly.pdbx_strand_id
1 'polypeptide(L)'
;MGFNTAILIADSVLTDDTVKTLNLVPVGGQITAEAVLLTPSDTRACVVREGGSTIILDGGESLTTAADEGRLGIPGTVHFAATVSSVDFSEFTVVSNGEIVRHLCYEDGETMIDVGEPVPGESRWLITADDGDDETRTGEPAEAEIEVDGDILIQKLPEMAGLSPDLDVFALVGAAYDAFEEQGETTDPGALEGEETGEEGSAKRPGFFGRLFGR
;
A
#
# COMPACT_ATOMS: atom_id res chain seq x y z
N MET A 1 -8.60 -13.20 -11.48
CA MET A 1 -7.78 -13.77 -10.40
C MET A 1 -7.41 -12.54 -9.58
N GLY A 2 -7.84 -12.42 -8.33
CA GLY A 2 -7.69 -11.15 -7.60
C GLY A 2 -6.23 -10.85 -7.33
N PHE A 3 -5.83 -9.61 -7.57
CA PHE A 3 -4.51 -9.05 -7.36
C PHE A 3 -4.52 -8.37 -5.98
N ASN A 4 -3.69 -8.87 -5.06
CA ASN A 4 -3.48 -8.28 -3.73
C ASN A 4 -2.04 -7.81 -3.68
N THR A 5 -1.81 -6.51 -3.78
CA THR A 5 -0.45 -5.98 -3.97
C THR A 5 -0.35 -4.56 -3.50
N ALA A 6 0.76 -4.25 -2.85
CA ALA A 6 1.21 -2.90 -2.63
C ALA A 6 2.54 -2.65 -3.34
N ILE A 7 2.69 -1.45 -3.90
CA ILE A 7 3.92 -0.98 -4.52
C ILE A 7 4.25 0.42 -4.00
N LEU A 8 5.54 0.64 -3.75
CA LEU A 8 6.08 1.93 -3.36
C LEU A 8 7.26 2.28 -4.26
N ILE A 9 7.24 3.49 -4.83
CA ILE A 9 8.32 4.04 -5.65
C ILE A 9 8.81 5.33 -5.01
N ALA A 10 10.05 5.31 -4.53
CA ALA A 10 10.74 6.50 -4.04
C ALA A 10 11.68 7.04 -5.11
N ASP A 11 11.71 8.36 -5.28
CA ASP A 11 12.66 9.07 -6.14
C ASP A 11 14.10 9.13 -5.56
N SER A 12 14.37 8.31 -4.56
CA SER A 12 15.65 8.20 -3.87
C SER A 12 16.03 6.74 -3.60
N VAL A 13 17.33 6.51 -3.38
CA VAL A 13 17.85 5.19 -2.98
C VAL A 13 17.72 5.04 -1.47
N LEU A 14 16.72 4.26 -1.02
CA LEU A 14 16.43 4.04 0.39
C LEU A 14 17.43 3.09 1.03
N THR A 15 17.92 3.43 2.23
CA THR A 15 18.75 2.51 3.02
C THR A 15 17.88 1.42 3.65
N ASP A 16 18.50 0.35 4.14
CA ASP A 16 17.77 -0.68 4.89
C ASP A 16 17.12 -0.15 6.16
N ASP A 17 17.74 0.85 6.82
CA ASP A 17 17.14 1.51 7.97
C ASP A 17 15.85 2.25 7.60
N THR A 18 15.81 2.91 6.44
CA THR A 18 14.59 3.55 5.93
C THR A 18 13.54 2.52 5.50
N VAL A 19 13.94 1.43 4.84
CA VAL A 19 13.00 0.35 4.48
C VAL A 19 12.44 -0.32 5.74
N LYS A 20 13.23 -0.42 6.82
CA LYS A 20 12.75 -0.91 8.13
C LYS A 20 11.68 -0.01 8.74
N THR A 21 11.72 1.31 8.52
CA THR A 21 10.61 2.18 8.96
C THR A 21 9.32 1.91 8.19
N LEU A 22 9.36 1.18 7.08
CA LEU A 22 8.21 0.65 6.34
C LEU A 22 7.85 -0.78 6.77
N ASN A 23 8.37 -1.24 7.92
CA ASN A 23 8.17 -2.58 8.46
C ASN A 23 8.76 -3.71 7.61
N LEU A 24 9.81 -3.44 6.84
CA LEU A 24 10.47 -4.43 5.99
C LEU A 24 11.95 -4.58 6.34
N VAL A 25 12.42 -5.81 6.54
CA VAL A 25 13.85 -6.10 6.84
C VAL A 25 14.46 -7.06 5.82
N PRO A 26 15.73 -6.86 5.44
CA PRO A 26 16.37 -7.72 4.45
C PRO A 26 16.60 -9.13 5.01
N VAL A 27 16.23 -10.15 4.24
CA VAL A 27 16.45 -11.57 4.59
C VAL A 27 17.55 -12.24 3.78
N GLY A 28 18.16 -11.47 2.88
CA GLY A 28 19.23 -11.93 1.99
C GLY A 28 18.70 -12.69 0.78
N GLY A 29 19.56 -12.80 -0.24
CA GLY A 29 19.18 -13.37 -1.53
C GLY A 29 18.41 -12.40 -2.41
N GLN A 30 17.95 -12.91 -3.56
CA GLN A 30 17.16 -12.17 -4.54
C GLN A 30 15.81 -12.84 -4.76
N ILE A 31 14.82 -12.04 -5.14
CA ILE A 31 13.47 -12.46 -5.48
C ILE A 31 12.99 -11.66 -6.70
N THR A 32 12.15 -12.26 -7.54
CA THR A 32 11.48 -11.53 -8.62
C THR A 32 10.23 -10.85 -8.08
N ALA A 33 9.87 -9.70 -8.65
CA ALA A 33 8.58 -9.05 -8.39
C ALA A 33 7.41 -9.99 -8.70
N GLU A 34 7.44 -10.69 -9.84
CA GLU A 34 6.46 -11.73 -10.17
C GLU A 34 6.31 -12.80 -9.07
N ALA A 35 7.40 -13.28 -8.47
CA ALA A 35 7.32 -14.30 -7.42
C ALA A 35 6.58 -13.78 -6.18
N VAL A 36 6.82 -12.52 -5.79
CA VAL A 36 6.09 -11.89 -4.67
C VAL A 36 4.58 -11.86 -4.95
N LEU A 37 4.19 -11.55 -6.19
CA LEU A 37 2.79 -11.41 -6.60
C LEU A 37 2.05 -12.74 -6.76
N LEU A 38 2.76 -13.78 -7.16
CA LEU A 38 2.20 -15.12 -7.31
C LEU A 38 2.04 -15.84 -5.96
N THR A 39 2.73 -15.37 -4.91
CA THR A 39 2.61 -15.91 -3.54
C THR A 39 2.32 -14.82 -2.50
N PRO A 40 1.20 -14.07 -2.61
CA PRO A 40 0.90 -12.93 -1.73
C PRO A 40 0.58 -13.35 -0.28
N SER A 41 0.38 -14.63 0.00
CA SER A 41 0.34 -15.12 1.38
C SER A 41 1.71 -15.11 2.07
N ASP A 42 2.80 -14.98 1.31
CA ASP A 42 4.14 -14.82 1.86
C ASP A 42 4.31 -13.35 2.26
N THR A 43 4.83 -13.09 3.47
CA THR A 43 5.11 -11.73 3.98
C THR A 43 6.34 -11.08 3.33
N ARG A 44 6.60 -11.44 2.07
CA ARG A 44 7.80 -11.13 1.30
C ARG A 44 7.61 -9.83 0.52
N ALA A 45 8.71 -9.10 0.40
CA ALA A 45 8.83 -7.96 -0.50
C ALA A 45 10.07 -8.06 -1.39
N CYS A 46 9.95 -7.52 -2.60
CA CYS A 46 11.02 -7.34 -3.56
C CYS A 46 11.46 -5.87 -3.54
N VAL A 47 12.70 -5.60 -3.12
CA VAL A 47 13.26 -4.24 -3.10
C VAL A 47 14.31 -4.09 -4.19
N VAL A 48 14.04 -3.22 -5.16
CA VAL A 48 14.91 -2.89 -6.27
C VAL A 48 15.44 -1.49 -6.10
N ARG A 49 16.74 -1.30 -6.27
CA ARG A 49 17.41 0.00 -6.18
C ARG A 49 18.20 0.22 -7.46
N GLU A 50 17.69 1.08 -8.33
CA GLU A 50 18.28 1.33 -9.64
C GLU A 50 18.03 2.78 -10.08
N GLY A 51 18.98 3.36 -10.83
CA GLY A 51 18.77 4.67 -11.47
C GLY A 51 18.60 5.85 -10.52
N GLY A 52 18.90 5.68 -9.22
CA GLY A 52 18.66 6.70 -8.18
C GLY A 52 17.34 6.55 -7.45
N SER A 53 16.53 5.55 -7.80
CA SER A 53 15.21 5.29 -7.22
C SER A 53 15.17 3.97 -6.46
N THR A 54 14.14 3.79 -5.65
CA THR A 54 13.81 2.52 -5.00
C THR A 54 12.40 2.12 -5.37
N ILE A 55 12.21 0.87 -5.80
CA ILE A 55 10.91 0.25 -6.05
C ILE A 55 10.76 -0.89 -5.04
N ILE A 56 9.65 -0.91 -4.32
CA ILE A 56 9.29 -1.97 -3.38
C ILE A 56 7.98 -2.56 -3.84
N LEU A 57 7.96 -3.86 -4.13
CA LEU A 57 6.72 -4.62 -4.25
C LEU A 57 6.55 -5.45 -3.00
N ASP A 58 5.41 -5.30 -2.36
CA ASP A 58 5.02 -6.04 -1.17
C ASP A 58 3.82 -6.92 -1.49
N GLY A 59 4.01 -8.23 -1.30
CA GLY A 59 2.94 -9.21 -1.43
C GLY A 59 2.11 -9.33 -0.16
N GLY A 60 2.62 -8.83 0.97
CA GLY A 60 1.93 -8.80 2.25
C GLY A 60 1.27 -7.45 2.54
N GLU A 61 1.23 -7.09 3.83
CA GLU A 61 0.51 -5.90 4.33
C GLU A 61 1.46 -4.84 4.92
N SER A 62 2.78 -4.97 4.75
CA SER A 62 3.74 -4.07 5.40
C SER A 62 3.63 -2.64 4.87
N LEU A 63 3.52 -2.48 3.55
CA LEU A 63 3.38 -1.18 2.92
C LEU A 63 2.00 -0.55 3.13
N THR A 64 0.91 -1.34 3.08
CA THR A 64 -0.43 -0.83 3.40
C THR A 64 -0.51 -0.37 4.86
N THR A 65 0.01 -1.17 5.79
CA THR A 65 0.14 -0.76 7.20
C THR A 65 0.99 0.50 7.34
N ALA A 66 2.07 0.63 6.56
CA ALA A 66 2.90 1.84 6.57
C ALA A 66 2.16 3.07 6.03
N ALA A 67 1.29 2.91 5.02
CA ALA A 67 0.42 3.98 4.52
C ALA A 67 -0.57 4.44 5.60
N ASP A 68 -1.30 3.49 6.21
CA ASP A 68 -2.27 3.74 7.27
C ASP A 68 -1.67 4.46 8.48
N GLU A 69 -0.43 4.11 8.83
CA GLU A 69 0.29 4.70 9.96
C GLU A 69 1.03 6.00 9.59
N GLY A 70 0.92 6.49 8.36
CA GLY A 70 1.58 7.72 7.89
C GLY A 70 3.10 7.61 7.80
N ARG A 71 3.64 6.40 7.62
CA ARG A 71 5.08 6.12 7.54
C ARG A 71 5.67 6.29 6.14
N LEU A 72 4.87 6.71 5.16
CA LEU A 72 5.32 7.05 3.81
C LEU A 72 6.11 8.38 3.74
N GLY A 73 6.23 9.12 4.84
CA GLY A 73 6.97 10.38 4.94
C GLY A 73 8.49 10.26 4.89
N ILE A 74 9.02 9.43 3.99
CA ILE A 74 10.45 9.29 3.72
C ILE A 74 10.95 10.45 2.83
N PRO A 75 12.26 10.79 2.87
CA PRO A 75 12.79 11.91 2.10
C PRO A 75 12.57 11.79 0.59
N GLY A 76 12.24 12.91 -0.05
CA GLY A 76 11.96 12.98 -1.48
C GLY A 76 10.47 12.83 -1.79
N THR A 77 10.17 12.25 -2.95
CA THR A 77 8.81 11.96 -3.43
C THR A 77 8.58 10.45 -3.44
N VAL A 78 7.44 10.05 -2.88
CA VAL A 78 6.99 8.66 -2.81
C VAL A 78 5.67 8.56 -3.52
N HIS A 79 5.58 7.60 -4.44
CA HIS A 79 4.33 7.16 -5.03
C HIS A 79 4.02 5.78 -4.44
N PHE A 80 2.85 5.66 -3.86
CA PHE A 80 2.35 4.44 -3.26
C PHE A 80 1.05 4.05 -3.97
N ALA A 81 0.89 2.77 -4.25
CA ALA A 81 -0.39 2.22 -4.65
C ALA A 81 -0.62 0.87 -3.99
N ALA A 82 -1.88 0.57 -3.68
CA ALA A 82 -2.31 -0.73 -3.21
C ALA A 82 -3.61 -1.14 -3.91
N THR A 83 -3.81 -2.44 -4.11
CA THR A 83 -5.07 -2.98 -4.62
C THR A 83 -5.36 -4.34 -4.00
N VAL A 84 -6.65 -4.62 -3.79
CA VAL A 84 -7.18 -5.90 -3.32
C VAL A 84 -8.43 -6.21 -4.12
N SER A 85 -8.28 -6.92 -5.25
CA SER A 85 -9.41 -7.10 -6.18
C SER A 85 -10.53 -8.00 -5.64
N SER A 86 -10.36 -8.67 -4.50
CA SER A 86 -11.47 -9.45 -3.90
C SER A 86 -12.53 -8.59 -3.22
N VAL A 87 -12.22 -7.33 -2.95
CA VAL A 87 -13.09 -6.38 -2.24
C VAL A 87 -13.16 -5.02 -2.97
N ASP A 88 -12.79 -5.00 -4.25
CA ASP A 88 -12.77 -3.80 -5.10
C ASP A 88 -12.10 -2.60 -4.41
N PHE A 89 -10.96 -2.87 -3.76
CA PHE A 89 -10.16 -1.85 -3.09
C PHE A 89 -8.99 -1.41 -3.96
N SER A 90 -8.78 -0.10 -4.04
CA SER A 90 -7.58 0.50 -4.62
C SER A 90 -7.23 1.81 -3.90
N GLU A 91 -5.94 2.00 -3.62
CA GLU A 91 -5.40 3.22 -3.03
C GLU A 91 -4.25 3.74 -3.90
N PHE A 92 -4.19 5.05 -4.05
CA PHE A 92 -3.06 5.76 -4.64
C PHE A 92 -2.71 6.97 -3.78
N THR A 93 -1.48 7.02 -3.30
CA THR A 93 -0.99 8.10 -2.42
C THR A 93 0.33 8.63 -2.94
N VAL A 94 0.46 9.95 -3.02
CA VAL A 94 1.72 10.65 -3.30
C VAL A 94 2.11 11.46 -2.08
N VAL A 95 3.32 11.20 -1.57
CA VAL A 95 3.93 11.95 -0.48
C VAL A 95 5.14 12.68 -1.02
N SER A 96 5.22 13.99 -0.81
CA SER A 96 6.36 14.82 -1.20
C SER A 96 6.91 15.52 0.03
N ASN A 97 8.17 15.23 0.37
CA ASN A 97 8.88 15.79 1.52
C ASN A 97 8.11 15.62 2.84
N GLY A 98 7.44 14.47 3.01
CA GLY A 98 6.66 14.15 4.21
C GLY A 98 5.22 14.64 4.21
N GLU A 99 4.78 15.36 3.18
CA GLU A 99 3.40 15.84 3.05
C GLU A 99 2.64 15.04 1.99
N ILE A 100 1.42 14.59 2.31
CA ILE A 100 0.51 13.99 1.33
C ILE A 100 0.07 15.08 0.37
N VAL A 101 0.40 14.93 -0.92
CA VAL A 101 0.03 15.89 -1.98
C VAL A 101 -1.09 15.36 -2.87
N ARG A 102 -1.31 14.05 -2.88
CA ARG A 102 -2.43 13.37 -3.54
C ARG A 102 -2.77 12.11 -2.75
N HIS A 103 -4.04 11.85 -2.50
CA HIS A 103 -4.52 10.59 -1.96
C HIS A 103 -5.91 10.31 -2.53
N LEU A 104 -6.01 9.22 -3.29
CA LEU A 104 -7.24 8.66 -3.82
C LEU A 104 -7.42 7.26 -3.24
N CYS A 105 -8.56 6.99 -2.62
CA CYS A 105 -8.93 5.68 -2.10
C CYS A 105 -10.34 5.32 -2.57
N TYR A 106 -10.47 4.13 -3.13
CA TYR A 106 -11.70 3.56 -3.65
C TYR A 106 -11.93 2.19 -2.99
N GLU A 107 -13.14 1.96 -2.53
CA GLU A 107 -13.52 0.72 -1.83
C GLU A 107 -15.00 0.41 -2.12
N ASP A 108 -15.32 -0.84 -2.44
CA ASP A 108 -16.70 -1.35 -2.61
C ASP A 108 -17.61 -0.48 -3.49
N GLY A 109 -17.08 -0.01 -4.64
CA GLY A 109 -17.88 0.82 -5.56
C GLY A 109 -17.81 2.32 -5.30
N GLU A 110 -17.21 2.75 -4.19
CA GLU A 110 -17.31 4.13 -3.72
C GLU A 110 -15.94 4.78 -3.55
N THR A 111 -15.84 6.08 -3.91
CA THR A 111 -14.66 6.89 -3.60
C THR A 111 -14.70 7.29 -2.13
N MET A 112 -13.78 6.75 -1.35
CA MET A 112 -13.67 6.99 0.09
C MET A 112 -12.84 8.23 0.42
N ILE A 113 -11.78 8.48 -0.35
CA ILE A 113 -10.88 9.61 -0.18
C ILE A 113 -10.54 10.15 -1.57
N ASP A 114 -10.70 11.46 -1.76
CA ASP A 114 -10.20 12.17 -2.94
C ASP A 114 -9.66 13.53 -2.51
N VAL A 115 -8.35 13.60 -2.26
CA VAL A 115 -7.67 14.81 -1.80
C VAL A 115 -6.42 15.09 -2.61
N GLY A 116 -6.09 16.38 -2.74
CA GLY A 116 -4.95 16.84 -3.55
C GLY A 116 -5.32 17.05 -5.03
N GLU A 117 -4.38 17.62 -5.78
CA GLU A 117 -4.56 17.84 -7.21
C GLU A 117 -4.20 16.57 -7.99
N PRO A 118 -4.99 16.17 -9.01
CA PRO A 118 -4.67 15.00 -9.83
C PRO A 118 -3.28 15.09 -10.46
N VAL A 119 -2.58 13.95 -10.51
CA VAL A 119 -1.22 13.89 -11.08
C VAL A 119 -1.24 13.55 -12.58
N PRO A 120 -0.18 13.91 -13.34
CA PRO A 120 -0.08 13.50 -14.73
C PRO A 120 -0.17 11.97 -14.90
N GLY A 121 -1.12 11.51 -15.71
CA GLY A 121 -1.32 10.09 -16.00
C GLY A 121 -2.39 9.40 -15.12
N GLU A 122 -2.92 10.07 -14.10
CA GLU A 122 -3.96 9.53 -13.20
C GLU A 122 -5.20 9.03 -13.94
N SER A 123 -5.65 9.77 -14.97
CA SER A 123 -6.85 9.42 -15.75
C SER A 123 -6.74 8.14 -16.58
N ARG A 124 -5.62 7.42 -16.55
CA ARG A 124 -5.40 6.19 -17.33
C ARG A 124 -5.86 4.92 -16.63
N TRP A 125 -6.12 5.01 -15.33
CA TRP A 125 -6.59 3.90 -14.49
C TRP A 125 -7.90 4.25 -13.77
N LEU A 126 -8.46 5.43 -14.06
CA LEU A 126 -9.83 5.80 -13.70
C LEU A 126 -10.76 5.33 -14.81
N ILE A 127 -11.77 4.54 -14.43
CA ILE A 127 -12.85 4.09 -15.30
C ILE A 127 -14.07 4.95 -14.99
N THR A 128 -14.74 5.47 -16.01
CA THR A 128 -16.01 6.18 -15.84
C THR A 128 -17.17 5.30 -16.26
N ALA A 129 -18.26 5.30 -15.49
CA ALA A 129 -19.46 4.49 -15.78
C ALA A 129 -20.09 4.72 -17.19
N ASP A 130 -19.69 5.76 -17.92
CA ASP A 130 -20.17 6.08 -19.29
C ASP A 130 -19.39 5.33 -20.40
N ASP A 131 -18.34 4.56 -20.07
CA ASP A 131 -17.57 3.76 -21.03
C ASP A 131 -18.28 2.43 -21.41
N GLY A 132 -19.46 2.17 -20.82
CA GLY A 132 -20.37 1.11 -21.25
C GLY A 132 -21.46 1.66 -22.16
N ASP A 133 -21.48 1.23 -23.42
CA ASP A 133 -22.51 1.56 -24.42
C ASP A 133 -23.96 1.32 -23.90
N ASP A 134 -24.56 2.26 -23.18
CA ASP A 134 -26.00 2.28 -22.90
C ASP A 134 -26.68 3.44 -23.63
N GLU A 135 -27.02 3.18 -24.90
CA GLU A 135 -27.80 4.04 -25.80
C GLU A 135 -29.23 4.39 -25.27
N THR A 136 -29.59 4.00 -24.04
CA THR A 136 -30.95 4.19 -23.50
C THR A 136 -31.10 5.19 -22.35
N ARG A 137 -30.03 5.89 -21.93
CA ARG A 137 -30.10 6.78 -20.77
C ARG A 137 -30.73 8.14 -21.08
N THR A 138 -32.06 8.22 -21.02
CA THR A 138 -32.81 9.49 -20.97
C THR A 138 -32.99 9.95 -19.52
N GLY A 139 -32.00 10.64 -18.95
CA GLY A 139 -32.07 11.21 -17.61
C GLY A 139 -30.85 12.07 -17.27
N GLU A 140 -31.02 13.06 -16.39
CA GLU A 140 -30.00 14.01 -15.93
C GLU A 140 -28.65 13.31 -15.64
N PRO A 141 -27.49 13.91 -15.99
CA PRO A 141 -26.18 13.30 -15.83
C PRO A 141 -26.04 12.85 -14.37
N ALA A 142 -25.95 11.53 -14.14
CA ALA A 142 -25.46 11.03 -12.89
C ALA A 142 -24.01 11.54 -12.80
N GLU A 143 -23.59 11.99 -11.62
CA GLU A 143 -22.16 12.17 -11.37
C GLU A 143 -21.50 10.85 -11.77
N ALA A 144 -20.60 10.88 -12.75
CA ALA A 144 -20.02 9.66 -13.28
C ALA A 144 -19.32 8.96 -12.13
N GLU A 145 -19.78 7.77 -11.76
CA GLU A 145 -19.10 6.93 -10.78
C GLU A 145 -17.71 6.63 -11.35
N ILE A 146 -16.68 7.03 -10.59
CA ILE A 146 -15.28 6.81 -10.93
C ILE A 146 -14.86 5.53 -10.23
N GLU A 147 -14.51 4.52 -11.02
CA GLU A 147 -13.91 3.27 -10.57
C GLU A 147 -12.38 3.32 -10.79
N VAL A 148 -11.62 2.66 -9.91
CA VAL A 148 -10.17 2.55 -10.02
C VAL A 148 -9.77 1.15 -10.45
N ASP A 149 -9.19 1.02 -11.65
CA ASP A 149 -8.56 -0.23 -12.09
C ASP A 149 -7.22 -0.41 -11.37
N GLY A 150 -7.24 -1.21 -10.31
CA GLY A 150 -6.07 -1.50 -9.48
C GLY A 150 -4.92 -2.15 -10.26
N ASP A 151 -5.21 -3.05 -11.21
CA ASP A 151 -4.17 -3.72 -11.99
C ASP A 151 -3.45 -2.73 -12.92
N ILE A 152 -4.21 -1.84 -13.57
CA ILE A 152 -3.64 -0.78 -14.41
C ILE A 152 -2.89 0.23 -13.54
N LEU A 153 -3.43 0.59 -12.37
CA LEU A 153 -2.77 1.49 -11.41
C LEU A 153 -1.36 0.98 -11.06
N ILE A 154 -1.22 -0.28 -10.66
CA ILE A 154 0.08 -0.89 -10.32
C ILE A 154 1.03 -0.84 -11.52
N GLN A 155 0.55 -1.15 -12.73
CA GLN A 155 1.37 -1.14 -13.95
C GLN A 155 1.80 0.27 -14.38
N LYS A 156 0.98 1.30 -14.10
CA LYS A 156 1.25 2.69 -14.51
C LYS A 156 1.98 3.51 -13.47
N LEU A 157 2.07 3.04 -12.23
CA LEU A 157 2.77 3.76 -11.17
C LEU A 157 4.22 4.14 -11.52
N PRO A 158 5.05 3.30 -12.16
CA PRO A 158 6.40 3.70 -12.56
C PRO A 158 6.43 4.92 -13.46
N GLU A 159 5.56 4.99 -14.47
CA GLU A 159 5.51 6.14 -15.38
C GLU A 159 5.07 7.40 -14.64
N MET A 160 4.10 7.30 -13.73
CA MET A 160 3.68 8.41 -12.87
C MET A 160 4.80 8.89 -11.93
N ALA A 161 5.63 7.96 -11.45
CA ALA A 161 6.83 8.25 -10.67
C ALA A 161 8.02 8.76 -11.51
N GLY A 162 7.85 8.96 -12.83
CA GLY A 162 8.90 9.46 -13.72
C GLY A 162 9.91 8.42 -14.19
N LEU A 163 9.64 7.13 -13.97
CA LEU A 163 10.43 6.03 -14.51
C LEU A 163 10.06 5.74 -15.97
N SER A 164 10.85 4.88 -16.62
CA SER A 164 10.61 4.49 -18.02
C SER A 164 9.21 3.90 -18.20
N PRO A 165 8.42 4.31 -19.22
CA PRO A 165 7.13 3.69 -19.52
C PRO A 165 7.26 2.23 -19.99
N ASP A 166 8.46 1.82 -20.41
CA ASP A 166 8.78 0.45 -20.81
C ASP A 166 9.24 -0.42 -19.63
N LEU A 167 9.23 0.10 -18.40
CA LEU A 167 9.60 -0.67 -17.21
C LEU A 167 8.52 -1.72 -16.92
N ASP A 168 8.87 -2.99 -17.13
CA ASP A 168 8.05 -4.10 -16.68
C ASP A 168 8.31 -4.37 -15.19
N VAL A 169 7.38 -3.92 -14.36
CA VAL A 169 7.41 -4.10 -12.91
C VAL A 169 7.51 -5.57 -12.52
N PHE A 170 6.89 -6.47 -13.27
CA PHE A 170 6.84 -7.90 -12.93
C PHE A 170 8.14 -8.62 -13.24
N ALA A 171 8.91 -8.12 -14.21
CA ALA A 171 10.23 -8.64 -14.58
C ALA A 171 11.35 -8.20 -13.63
N LEU A 172 11.07 -7.33 -12.67
CA LEU A 172 12.06 -6.81 -11.74
C LEU A 172 12.67 -7.91 -10.86
N VAL A 173 13.98 -7.82 -10.61
CA VAL A 173 14.72 -8.67 -9.67
C VAL A 173 15.37 -7.80 -8.61
N GLY A 174 14.99 -8.01 -7.35
CA GLY A 174 15.43 -7.21 -6.22
C GLY A 174 15.98 -8.06 -5.08
N ALA A 175 16.41 -7.39 -4.02
CA ALA A 175 16.73 -8.04 -2.75
C ALA A 175 15.43 -8.46 -2.04
N ALA A 176 15.46 -9.61 -1.38
CA ALA A 176 14.31 -10.12 -0.63
C ALA A 176 14.24 -9.51 0.77
N TYR A 177 13.04 -9.07 1.15
CA TYR A 177 12.70 -8.55 2.47
C TYR A 177 11.50 -9.31 3.02
N ASP A 178 11.38 -9.38 4.35
CA ASP A 178 10.18 -9.89 5.03
C ASP A 178 9.66 -8.82 6.00
N ALA A 179 8.39 -8.94 6.40
CA ALA A 179 7.80 -8.13 7.45
C ALA A 179 8.63 -8.19 8.75
N PHE A 180 8.86 -7.02 9.36
CA PHE A 180 9.55 -6.94 10.65
C PHE A 180 8.62 -7.37 11.78
N GLU A 181 8.78 -8.59 12.27
CA GLU A 181 8.22 -8.99 13.56
C GLU A 181 9.11 -8.42 14.67
N GLU A 182 8.65 -7.38 15.34
CA GLU A 182 9.27 -6.96 16.59
C GLU A 182 9.08 -8.11 17.58
N GLN A 183 10.16 -8.85 17.89
CA GLN A 183 10.12 -9.86 18.94
C GLN A 183 9.68 -9.14 20.21
N GLY A 184 8.42 -9.31 20.59
CA GLY A 184 7.92 -8.90 21.88
C GLY A 184 8.88 -9.47 22.91
N GLU A 185 9.48 -8.59 23.70
CA GLU A 185 10.25 -8.97 24.86
C GLU A 185 9.30 -9.76 25.77
N THR A 186 9.32 -11.09 25.65
CA THR A 186 8.66 -11.96 26.61
C THR A 186 9.50 -11.85 27.87
N THR A 187 9.23 -10.84 28.69
CA THR A 187 9.60 -10.89 30.10
C THR A 187 8.86 -12.09 30.66
N ASP A 188 9.54 -13.24 30.70
CA ASP A 188 9.17 -14.40 31.48
C ASP A 188 9.37 -14.01 32.96
N PRO A 189 8.32 -13.71 33.73
CA PRO A 189 8.47 -13.54 35.15
C PRO A 189 8.39 -14.95 35.74
N GLY A 190 9.52 -15.65 35.71
CA GLY A 190 9.70 -16.85 36.50
C GLY A 190 9.43 -16.55 37.98
N ALA A 191 8.33 -17.10 38.47
CA ALA A 191 8.05 -17.48 39.85
C ALA A 191 8.18 -16.41 40.95
N LEU A 192 7.05 -15.85 41.37
CA LEU A 192 6.72 -15.73 42.80
C LEU A 192 5.22 -15.98 43.00
N GLU A 193 4.91 -17.02 43.78
CA GLU A 193 3.59 -17.30 44.35
C GLU A 193 3.13 -16.12 45.23
N GLY A 194 1.85 -15.75 45.16
CA GLY A 194 1.25 -14.90 46.20
C GLY A 194 0.06 -14.06 45.78
N GLU A 195 -1.13 -14.57 46.10
CA GLU A 195 -2.34 -13.85 46.52
C GLU A 195 -3.20 -13.08 45.48
N GLU A 196 -4.45 -13.53 45.41
CA GLU A 196 -5.59 -12.90 44.76
C GLU A 196 -5.76 -11.44 45.20
N THR A 197 -6.06 -10.53 44.25
CA THR A 197 -7.11 -9.51 44.39
C THR A 197 -7.27 -8.70 43.09
N GLY A 198 -8.53 -8.56 42.66
CA GLY A 198 -9.06 -7.27 42.18
C GLY A 198 -8.88 -6.90 40.70
N GLU A 199 -9.96 -7.09 39.96
CA GLU A 199 -10.47 -6.26 38.85
C GLU A 199 -9.51 -5.73 37.76
N GLU A 200 -9.70 -6.32 36.58
CA GLU A 200 -9.21 -5.91 35.28
C GLU A 200 -9.63 -4.48 34.90
N GLY A 201 -8.67 -3.72 34.37
CA GLY A 201 -8.92 -2.43 33.74
C GLY A 201 -7.71 -1.92 32.97
N SER A 202 -6.96 -2.78 32.27
CA SER A 202 -5.90 -2.32 31.36
C SER A 202 -6.57 -1.77 30.10
N ALA A 203 -6.60 -0.44 29.98
CA ALA A 203 -7.11 0.25 28.81
C ALA A 203 -6.31 -0.14 27.56
N LYS A 204 -6.91 -0.98 26.70
CA LYS A 204 -6.45 -1.18 25.32
C LYS A 204 -6.56 0.15 24.59
N ARG A 205 -5.43 0.67 24.09
CA ARG A 205 -5.43 1.75 23.11
C ARG A 205 -6.15 1.24 21.86
N PRO A 206 -7.22 1.90 21.38
CA PRO A 206 -7.96 1.41 20.24
C PRO A 206 -7.20 1.74 18.95
N GLY A 207 -6.86 0.70 18.17
CA GLY A 207 -6.53 0.84 16.76
C GLY A 207 -7.74 1.35 15.97
N PHE A 208 -7.49 2.05 14.87
CA PHE A 208 -8.48 2.84 14.13
C PHE A 208 -9.62 1.98 13.53
N PHE A 209 -9.40 0.69 13.28
CA PHE A 209 -10.44 -0.27 12.86
C PHE A 209 -11.60 -0.44 13.87
N GLY A 210 -11.44 -0.01 15.13
CA GLY A 210 -12.51 0.00 16.13
C GLY A 210 -13.42 1.24 16.11
N ARG A 211 -13.17 2.23 15.26
CA ARG A 211 -13.94 3.49 15.23
C ARG A 211 -15.02 3.58 14.16
N LEU A 212 -15.06 2.65 13.21
CA LEU A 212 -16.07 2.67 12.14
C LEU A 212 -17.29 1.76 12.40
N PHE A 213 -17.22 0.86 13.39
CA PHE A 213 -18.37 0.05 13.84
C PHE A 213 -18.58 0.20 15.35
N GLY A 214 -19.01 1.40 15.76
CA GLY A 214 -19.42 1.70 17.13
C GLY A 214 -20.93 1.90 17.24
N ARG A 215 -21.65 0.83 17.57
CA ARG A 215 -22.89 0.88 18.36
C ARG A 215 -22.92 -0.25 19.38
#